data_AF-A0A818KL86-F1
#
_entry.id   AF-A0A818KL86-F1
#
_cell.length_a   1.000
_cell.length_b   1.000
_cell.length_c   1.000
_cell.angle_alpha   90.00
_cell.angle_beta   90.00
_cell.angle_gamma   90.00
#
_symmetry.space_group_name_H-M   'P 1'
#
loop_
_entity.id
_entity.type
_entity.pdbx_description
1 polymer ?
#
loop_
_entity_poly.entity_id
_entity_poly.type
_entity_poly.pdbx_seq_one_letter_code
_entity_poly.pdbx_strand_id
1 'polypeptide(L)'
;MKSHSCVAFEIKTNTFATNSTTISTSTQPRIDKMVLIRKTLTTGQSNVIKDLIVRWVCGDILPLSIIDDSGLQVLIQECVKFGSPYGNVDVNDLLRSRTTISNHIQSFAETCRERTKEL
;
A
#
# COMPACT_ATOMS: atom_id res chain seq x y z
N MET A 1 -1.43 -8.25 22.53
CA MET A 1 -0.68 -7.61 21.43
C MET A 1 -1.48 -7.81 20.14
N LYS A 2 -1.92 -6.74 19.49
CA LYS A 2 -2.76 -6.79 18.27
C LYS A 2 -1.87 -6.56 17.04
N SER A 3 -2.00 -7.45 16.04
CA SER A 3 -1.19 -7.45 14.80
C SER A 3 -1.88 -6.62 13.72
N HIS A 4 -1.23 -5.58 13.20
CA HIS A 4 -1.70 -4.77 12.07
C HIS A 4 -1.11 -5.30 10.74
N SER A 5 -1.91 -5.27 9.66
CA SER A 5 -1.64 -5.94 8.38
C SER A 5 -1.56 -4.92 7.23
N CYS A 6 -0.47 -4.93 6.45
CA CYS A 6 -0.35 -4.19 5.18
C CYS A 6 -0.25 -5.16 3.97
N VAL A 7 -0.65 -4.69 2.78
CA VAL A 7 -1.00 -5.53 1.60
C VAL A 7 -0.04 -5.28 0.44
N ALA A 8 0.36 -6.32 -0.29
CA ALA A 8 1.05 -6.26 -1.59
C ALA A 8 0.68 -7.50 -2.46
N PHE A 9 0.74 -7.38 -3.79
CA PHE A 9 0.24 -8.36 -4.75
C PHE A 9 1.36 -9.01 -5.57
N GLU A 10 1.30 -10.34 -5.75
CA GLU A 10 2.22 -11.09 -6.62
C GLU A 10 1.40 -12.18 -7.35
N ILE A 11 1.49 -12.24 -8.69
CA ILE A 11 0.75 -13.19 -9.54
C ILE A 11 1.71 -14.29 -9.99
N LYS A 12 1.42 -15.55 -9.66
CA LYS A 12 2.12 -16.72 -10.24
C LYS A 12 1.22 -17.44 -11.22
N THR A 13 1.70 -17.63 -12.45
CA THR A 13 1.07 -18.46 -13.49
C THR A 13 1.86 -19.76 -13.64
N ASN A 14 1.19 -20.91 -13.53
CA ASN A 14 1.78 -22.21 -13.85
C ASN A 14 1.51 -22.54 -15.33
N THR A 15 2.56 -22.72 -16.12
CA THR A 15 2.46 -23.20 -17.50
C THR A 15 2.37 -24.72 -17.49
N PHE A 16 1.20 -25.27 -17.85
CA PHE A 16 1.08 -26.69 -18.19
C PHE A 16 1.19 -26.85 -19.72
N ALA A 17 2.13 -27.67 -20.15
CA ALA A 17 2.25 -28.12 -21.54
C ALA A 17 1.35 -29.34 -21.75
N THR A 18 0.54 -29.35 -22.80
CA THR A 18 -0.10 -30.57 -23.32
C THR A 18 -0.37 -30.48 -24.83
N ASN A 19 -0.15 -31.61 -25.49
CA ASN A 19 -0.19 -31.83 -26.93
C ASN A 19 -1.61 -31.75 -27.53
N SER A 20 -1.68 -31.19 -28.74
CA SER A 20 -2.65 -31.25 -29.86
C SER A 20 -4.14 -31.60 -29.66
N THR A 21 -4.94 -30.57 -30.04
CA THR A 21 -6.16 -30.55 -30.89
C THR A 21 -7.46 -31.16 -30.33
N THR A 22 -8.44 -30.32 -29.95
CA THR A 22 -9.59 -29.86 -30.78
C THR A 22 -10.54 -28.99 -29.91
N ILE A 23 -11.20 -28.00 -30.53
CA ILE A 23 -12.29 -27.14 -30.03
C ILE A 23 -11.86 -25.99 -29.10
N SER A 24 -11.64 -24.83 -29.71
CA SER A 24 -11.52 -23.52 -29.09
C SER A 24 -12.87 -23.07 -28.52
N THR A 25 -13.14 -23.43 -27.27
CA THR A 25 -14.00 -22.65 -26.37
C THR A 25 -13.07 -21.84 -25.47
N SER A 26 -13.27 -20.52 -25.42
CA SER A 26 -12.47 -19.62 -24.59
C SER A 26 -12.61 -20.04 -23.13
N THR A 27 -11.63 -20.79 -22.62
CA THR A 27 -11.58 -21.14 -21.20
C THR A 27 -11.08 -19.88 -20.51
N GLN A 28 -12.01 -18.98 -20.18
CA GLN A 28 -11.73 -17.84 -19.33
C GLN A 28 -11.16 -18.40 -18.02
N PRO A 29 -9.93 -18.07 -17.62
CA PRO A 29 -9.37 -18.58 -16.38
C PRO A 29 -10.24 -18.10 -15.23
N ARG A 30 -11.01 -19.03 -14.64
CA ARG A 30 -11.85 -18.77 -13.48
C ARG A 30 -10.92 -18.71 -12.28
N ILE A 31 -10.67 -17.51 -11.76
CA ILE A 31 -9.89 -17.32 -10.54
C ILE A 31 -10.74 -17.83 -9.38
N ASP A 32 -10.57 -19.11 -9.03
CA ASP A 32 -11.49 -19.80 -8.12
C ASP A 32 -11.24 -19.54 -6.62
N LYS A 33 -10.26 -18.71 -6.26
CA LYS A 33 -10.09 -18.09 -4.93
C LYS A 33 -8.83 -17.22 -4.94
N MET A 34 -8.98 -15.95 -4.61
CA MET A 34 -7.84 -15.07 -4.33
C MET A 34 -7.27 -15.44 -2.95
N VAL A 35 -6.20 -16.24 -2.93
CA VAL A 35 -5.51 -16.60 -1.68
C VAL A 35 -4.69 -15.40 -1.23
N LEU A 36 -5.15 -14.72 -0.19
CA LEU A 36 -4.43 -13.63 0.46
C LEU A 36 -3.26 -14.20 1.26
N ILE A 37 -2.07 -14.29 0.66
CA ILE A 37 -0.85 -14.69 1.37
C ILE A 37 -0.34 -13.48 2.17
N ARG A 38 -0.67 -13.41 3.46
CA ARG A 38 -0.06 -12.45 4.38
C ARG A 38 1.38 -12.89 4.66
N LYS A 39 2.36 -12.13 4.20
CA LYS A 39 3.77 -12.32 4.53
C LYS A 39 4.07 -11.61 5.86
N THR A 40 4.53 -12.35 6.86
CA THR A 40 4.99 -11.79 8.13
C THR A 40 6.45 -11.38 7.99
N LEU A 41 6.82 -10.23 8.56
CA LEU A 41 8.22 -9.81 8.64
C LEU A 41 9.01 -10.77 9.53
N THR A 42 10.27 -11.01 9.18
CA THR A 42 11.20 -11.68 10.10
C THR A 42 11.52 -10.77 11.29
N THR A 43 12.02 -11.33 12.39
CA THR A 43 12.43 -10.54 13.57
C THR A 43 13.45 -9.46 13.20
N GLY A 44 14.42 -9.78 12.33
CA GLY A 44 15.41 -8.82 11.86
C GLY A 44 14.78 -7.65 11.10
N GLN A 45 13.87 -7.93 10.17
CA GLN A 45 13.15 -6.89 9.44
C GLN A 45 12.27 -6.04 10.37
N SER A 46 11.60 -6.67 11.33
CA SER A 46 10.81 -5.96 12.33
C SER A 46 11.65 -4.99 13.16
N ASN A 47 12.87 -5.37 13.54
CA ASN A 47 13.76 -4.50 14.29
C ASN A 47 14.24 -3.31 13.44
N VAL A 48 14.59 -3.52 12.17
CA VAL A 48 14.93 -2.41 11.26
C VAL A 48 13.80 -1.40 11.16
N ILE A 49 12.54 -1.85 11.01
CA ILE A 49 11.39 -0.95 10.97
C ILE A 49 11.22 -0.18 12.28
N LYS A 50 11.39 -0.83 13.44
CA LYS A 50 11.33 -0.15 14.75
C LYS A 50 12.38 0.96 14.85
N ASP A 51 13.61 0.68 14.45
CA ASP A 51 14.70 1.67 14.51
C ASP A 51 14.45 2.85 13.59
N LEU A 52 13.88 2.61 12.40
CA LEU A 52 13.47 3.67 11.47
C LEU A 52 12.35 4.53 12.04
N ILE A 53 11.33 3.92 12.67
CA ILE A 53 10.24 4.65 13.34
C ILE A 53 10.79 5.50 14.48
N VAL A 54 11.66 4.94 15.33
CA VAL A 54 12.29 5.70 16.42
C VAL A 54 13.07 6.89 15.87
N ARG A 55 13.87 6.68 14.81
CA ARG A 55 14.63 7.77 14.18
C ARG A 55 13.72 8.85 13.62
N TRP A 56 12.62 8.48 12.97
CA TRP A 56 11.66 9.41 12.42
C TRP A 56 10.96 10.22 13.53
N VAL A 57 10.41 9.54 14.53
CA VAL A 57 9.68 10.17 15.64
C VAL A 57 10.59 11.09 16.44
N CYS A 58 11.80 10.64 16.78
CA CYS A 58 12.75 11.47 17.54
C CYS A 58 13.37 12.58 16.68
N GLY A 59 13.62 12.32 15.39
CA GLY A 59 14.21 13.29 14.47
C GLY A 59 13.30 14.48 14.19
N ASP A 60 12.00 14.21 13.99
CA ASP A 60 11.00 15.22 13.66
C ASP A 60 10.19 15.70 14.89
N ILE A 61 10.55 15.21 16.09
CA ILE A 61 9.89 15.54 17.38
C ILE A 61 8.36 15.30 17.30
N LEU A 62 7.98 14.10 16.85
CA LEU A 62 6.58 13.70 16.71
C LEU A 62 6.03 13.10 18.01
N PRO A 63 4.72 13.24 18.30
CA PRO A 63 4.09 12.53 19.40
C PRO A 63 4.04 11.03 19.11
N LEU A 64 4.30 10.20 20.13
CA LEU A 64 4.27 8.73 19.97
C LEU A 64 2.91 8.19 19.51
N SER A 65 1.82 8.90 19.79
CA SER A 65 0.47 8.52 19.36
C SER A 65 0.32 8.41 17.84
N ILE A 66 1.17 9.10 17.05
CA ILE A 66 1.09 9.08 15.58
C ILE A 66 1.27 7.67 15.01
N ILE A 67 1.98 6.78 15.71
CA ILE A 67 2.24 5.40 15.28
C ILE A 67 0.94 4.58 15.22
N ASP A 68 -0.02 4.91 16.09
CA ASP A 68 -1.30 4.21 16.17
C ASP A 68 -2.39 4.85 15.28
N ASP A 69 -2.11 6.00 14.66
CA ASP A 69 -3.09 6.74 13.85
C ASP A 69 -3.48 5.97 12.58
N SER A 70 -4.78 5.90 12.33
CA SER A 70 -5.34 5.19 11.18
C SER A 70 -4.89 5.78 9.84
N GLY A 71 -4.72 7.10 9.76
CA GLY A 71 -4.22 7.78 8.57
C GLY A 71 -2.80 7.35 8.19
N LEU A 72 -1.92 7.21 9.20
CA LEU A 72 -0.56 6.73 8.97
C LEU A 72 -0.53 5.28 8.49
N GLN A 73 -1.37 4.41 9.10
CA GLN A 73 -1.48 3.00 8.68
C GLN A 73 -1.88 2.87 7.20
N VAL A 74 -2.87 3.66 6.77
CA VAL A 74 -3.32 3.69 5.36
C VAL A 74 -2.19 4.17 4.44
N LEU A 75 -1.49 5.24 4.81
CA LEU A 75 -0.38 5.77 4.02
C LEU A 75 0.74 4.72 3.85
N ILE A 76 1.21 4.12 4.94
CA ILE A 76 2.27 3.09 4.89
C ILE A 76 1.83 1.90 4.03
N GLN A 77 0.58 1.49 4.15
CA GLN A 77 0.03 0.40 3.35
C GLN A 77 0.08 0.70 1.85
N GLU A 78 -0.28 1.91 1.44
CA GLU A 78 -0.17 2.33 0.04
C GLU A 78 1.29 2.43 -0.42
N CYS A 79 2.20 2.94 0.42
CA CYS A 79 3.64 2.96 0.10
C CYS A 79 4.20 1.55 -0.14
N VAL A 80 3.81 0.56 0.67
CA VAL A 80 4.20 -0.84 0.47
C VAL A 80 3.62 -1.41 -0.84
N LYS A 81 2.37 -1.07 -1.15
CA LYS A 81 1.74 -1.46 -2.43
C LYS A 81 2.47 -0.86 -3.63
N PHE A 82 2.88 0.40 -3.57
CA PHE A 82 3.68 1.04 -4.62
C PHE A 82 5.08 0.44 -4.72
N GLY A 83 5.75 0.16 -3.59
CA GLY A 83 7.09 -0.46 -3.61
C GLY A 83 7.12 -1.84 -4.26
N SER A 84 6.02 -2.60 -4.19
CA SER A 84 5.97 -3.99 -4.69
C SER A 84 6.15 -4.13 -6.21
N PRO A 85 5.41 -3.43 -7.09
CA PRO A 85 5.61 -3.51 -8.53
C PRO A 85 6.72 -2.58 -9.05
N TYR A 86 6.97 -1.45 -8.40
CA TYR A 86 7.89 -0.42 -8.92
C TYR A 86 9.32 -0.57 -8.39
N GLY A 87 9.54 -1.30 -7.29
CA GLY A 87 10.86 -1.49 -6.71
C GLY A 87 11.44 -0.18 -6.16
N ASN A 88 12.57 0.26 -6.71
CA ASN A 88 13.26 1.46 -6.25
C ASN A 88 12.59 2.73 -6.79
N VAL A 89 11.65 3.28 -6.03
CA VAL A 89 10.91 4.51 -6.36
C VAL A 89 11.65 5.72 -5.78
N ASP A 90 11.70 6.83 -6.53
CA ASP A 90 12.22 8.10 -6.00
C ASP A 90 11.30 8.60 -4.88
N VAL A 91 11.90 8.89 -3.73
CA VAL A 91 11.18 9.39 -2.55
C VAL A 91 10.48 10.73 -2.86
N ASN A 92 11.01 11.55 -3.76
CA ASN A 92 10.40 12.83 -4.13
C ASN A 92 9.13 12.69 -4.99
N ASP A 93 8.99 11.55 -5.69
CA ASP A 93 7.76 11.24 -6.42
C ASP A 93 6.65 10.80 -5.47
N LEU A 94 7.02 10.17 -4.36
CA LEU A 94 6.11 9.70 -3.31
C LEU A 94 5.75 10.82 -2.31
N LEU A 95 6.75 11.57 -1.84
CA LEU A 95 6.61 12.64 -0.86
C LEU A 95 6.65 13.99 -1.55
N ARG A 96 5.46 14.51 -1.87
CA ARG A 96 5.32 15.85 -2.46
C ARG A 96 5.63 16.94 -1.45
N SER A 97 5.99 18.11 -1.97
CA SER A 97 6.28 19.29 -1.15
C SER A 97 5.11 19.67 -0.24
N ARG A 98 5.40 20.29 0.90
CA ARG A 98 4.39 20.82 1.82
C ARG A 98 3.36 21.71 1.11
N THR A 99 3.81 22.56 0.20
CA THR A 99 2.94 23.45 -0.57
C THR A 99 1.98 22.66 -1.45
N THR A 100 2.47 21.61 -2.12
CA THR A 100 1.62 20.73 -2.94
C THR A 100 0.53 20.06 -2.10
N ILE A 101 0.91 19.50 -0.94
CA ILE A 101 -0.05 18.85 -0.04
C ILE A 101 -1.06 19.86 0.51
N SER A 102 -0.62 21.05 0.92
CA SER A 102 -1.50 22.12 1.41
C SER A 102 -2.54 22.53 0.37
N ASN A 103 -2.11 22.75 -0.88
CA ASN A 103 -3.02 23.11 -1.98
C ASN A 103 -4.03 21.97 -2.25
N HIS A 104 -3.58 20.72 -2.19
CA HIS A 104 -4.45 19.58 -2.39
C HIS A 104 -5.51 19.45 -1.28
N ILE A 105 -5.14 19.68 -0.02
CA ILE A 105 -6.10 19.70 1.11
C ILE A 105 -7.17 20.77 0.89
N GLN A 106 -6.78 21.97 0.45
CA GLN A 106 -7.73 23.06 0.18
C GLN A 106 -8.71 22.67 -0.94
N SER A 107 -8.21 22.21 -2.08
CA SER A 107 -9.04 21.79 -3.22
C SER A 107 -9.96 20.62 -2.86
N PHE A 108 -9.47 19.67 -2.07
CA PHE A 108 -10.26 18.55 -1.58
C PHE A 108 -11.40 19.04 -0.67
N ALA A 109 -11.12 19.96 0.25
CA ALA A 109 -12.13 20.53 1.14
C ALA A 109 -13.21 21.33 0.39
N GLU A 110 -12.83 22.06 -0.66
CA GLU A 110 -13.77 22.77 -1.56
C GLU A 110 -14.69 21.78 -2.27
N THR A 111 -14.12 20.72 -2.85
CA THR A 111 -14.88 19.64 -3.50
C THR A 111 -15.89 19.00 -2.55
N CYS A 112 -15.47 18.72 -1.31
CA CYS A 112 -16.38 18.18 -0.29
C CYS A 112 -17.52 19.16 0.02
N ARG A 113 -17.21 20.46 0.18
CA ARG A 113 -18.21 21.49 0.48
C ARG A 113 -19.24 21.64 -0.64
N GLU A 114 -18.81 21.57 -1.90
CA GLU A 114 -19.71 21.62 -3.06
C GLU A 114 -20.66 20.42 -3.07
N ARG A 115 -20.15 19.20 -2.90
CA ARG A 115 -20.99 18.00 -2.82
C ARG A 115 -22.01 18.04 -1.68
N THR A 116 -21.67 18.64 -0.55
CA THR A 116 -22.62 18.77 0.58
C THR A 116 -23.70 19.81 0.31
N LYS A 117 -23.47 20.81 -0.56
CA LYS A 117 -24.51 21.78 -0.96
C LYS A 117 -25.50 21.19 -1.97
N GLU A 118 -25.15 20.10 -2.63
CA GLU A 118 -25.99 19.38 -3.60
C GLU A 118 -26.87 18.29 -2.95
N LEU A 119 -26.72 18.06 -1.63
CA LEU A 119 -27.54 17.16 -0.81
C LEU A 119 -28.60 17.93 -0.03
#